data_AF-A0A6A5FH15-F1
#
_entry.id   AF-A0A6A5FH15-F1
#
_cell.length_a   1.000
_cell.length_b   1.000
_cell.length_c   1.000
_cell.angle_alpha   90.00
_cell.angle_beta   90.00
_cell.angle_gamma   90.00
#
_symmetry.space_group_name_H-M   'P 1'
#
loop_
_entity.id
_entity.type
_entity.pdbx_description
1 polymer ?
#
loop_
_entity_poly.entity_id
_entity_poly.type
_entity_poly.pdbx_seq_one_letter_code
_entity_poly.pdbx_strand_id
1 'polypeptide(L)'
;MSSVLQAREEYDDALSSGREVFLLEESDQSPDIFSLSVGSLRPGESASIRLEYVTELAVQADEGLRFCLPAVLNPHYQPRGSEDVCIQVTSVPASLVPYSLSFSARVSSPRPVSKVESNCPLDALQYLNTEQTQATVKMAAGHKFDRDVELLIYYKDAHQPTAVVEVGQASAKPGSLMGDPVVMLSLYPEFPQAVMSSVASCAEFVFLLDRSGSMAGSRIKNARVFIMC
;
A
#
# COMPACT_ATOMS: atom_id res chain seq x y z
N MET A 1 6.33 24.03 -2.35
CA MET A 1 5.11 23.36 -2.84
C MET A 1 4.09 24.45 -3.04
N SER A 2 3.52 24.56 -4.25
CA SER A 2 2.41 25.46 -4.54
C SER A 2 1.22 25.11 -3.65
N SER A 3 0.39 26.08 -3.28
CA SER A 3 -0.89 25.75 -2.64
C SER A 3 -1.77 24.95 -3.63
N VAL A 4 -2.64 24.07 -3.12
CA VAL A 4 -3.55 23.25 -3.95
C VAL A 4 -4.34 24.11 -4.94
N LEU A 5 -4.80 25.29 -4.48
CA LEU A 5 -5.51 26.25 -5.32
C LEU A 5 -4.66 26.81 -6.47
N GLN A 6 -3.41 27.19 -6.20
CA GLN A 6 -2.50 27.66 -7.25
C GLN A 6 -2.19 26.58 -8.29
N ALA A 7 -2.04 25.32 -7.86
CA ALA A 7 -1.77 24.22 -8.78
C ALA A 7 -2.96 23.98 -9.74
N ARG A 8 -4.20 24.15 -9.26
CA ARG A 8 -5.42 24.09 -10.09
C ARG A 8 -5.49 25.24 -11.08
N GLU A 9 -5.25 26.46 -10.63
CA GLU A 9 -5.26 27.64 -11.51
C GLU A 9 -4.21 27.52 -12.62
N GLU A 10 -2.99 27.09 -12.29
CA GLU A 10 -1.92 26.88 -13.28
C GLU A 10 -2.28 25.77 -14.27
N TYR A 11 -2.94 24.70 -13.82
CA TYR A 11 -3.44 23.63 -14.68
C TYR A 11 -4.51 24.15 -15.67
N ASP A 12 -5.51 24.89 -15.19
CA ASP A 12 -6.61 25.41 -16.01
C ASP A 12 -6.12 26.43 -17.06
N ASP A 13 -5.19 27.31 -16.68
CA ASP A 13 -4.57 28.28 -17.59
C ASP A 13 -3.77 27.58 -18.69
N ALA A 14 -2.99 26.57 -18.32
CA ALA A 14 -2.16 25.82 -19.25
C ALA A 14 -2.99 24.90 -20.17
N LEU A 15 -4.09 24.33 -19.66
CA LEU A 15 -5.09 23.59 -20.43
C LEU A 15 -5.75 24.50 -21.48
N SER A 16 -6.18 25.70 -21.07
CA SER A 16 -6.78 26.72 -21.95
C SER A 16 -5.81 27.20 -23.03
N SER A 17 -4.51 27.16 -22.73
CA SER A 17 -3.44 27.49 -23.67
C SER A 17 -3.09 26.36 -24.64
N GLY A 18 -3.78 25.20 -24.58
CA GLY A 18 -3.55 24.04 -25.43
C GLY A 18 -2.23 23.32 -25.17
N ARG A 19 -1.64 23.51 -23.98
CA ARG A 19 -0.42 22.81 -23.57
C ARG A 19 -0.78 21.41 -23.04
N GLU A 20 0.16 20.49 -23.17
CA GLU A 20 0.11 19.21 -22.46
C GLU A 20 0.36 19.47 -20.98
N VAL A 21 -0.61 19.08 -20.14
CA VAL A 21 -0.62 19.41 -18.72
C VAL A 21 -1.04 18.20 -17.91
N PHE A 22 -0.54 18.12 -16.68
CA PHE A 22 -0.98 17.13 -15.70
C PHE A 22 -1.14 17.79 -14.34
N LEU A 23 -2.05 17.25 -13.54
CA LEU A 23 -2.32 17.71 -12.18
C LEU A 23 -2.45 16.48 -11.28
N LEU A 24 -1.59 16.40 -10.26
CA LEU A 24 -1.64 15.38 -9.22
C LEU A 24 -2.10 16.02 -7.92
N GLU A 25 -3.16 15.50 -7.32
CA GLU A 25 -3.73 16.00 -6.08
C GLU A 25 -3.97 14.87 -5.09
N GLU A 26 -3.67 15.12 -3.83
CA GLU A 26 -4.13 14.30 -2.71
C GLU A 26 -5.58 14.69 -2.37
N SER A 27 -6.42 13.71 -2.07
CA SER A 27 -7.79 14.00 -1.68
C SER A 27 -7.86 14.61 -0.29
N ASP A 28 -8.53 15.74 -0.15
CA ASP A 28 -8.82 16.36 1.16
C ASP A 28 -9.61 15.44 2.10
N GLN A 29 -10.34 14.46 1.55
CA GLN A 29 -11.18 13.52 2.30
C GLN A 29 -10.45 12.24 2.69
N SER A 30 -9.39 11.86 1.98
CA SER A 30 -8.73 10.56 2.12
C SER A 30 -7.25 10.72 1.73
N PRO A 31 -6.34 10.87 2.70
CA PRO A 31 -4.93 11.18 2.45
C PRO A 31 -4.17 10.05 1.74
N ASP A 32 -4.77 8.86 1.67
CA ASP A 32 -4.29 7.69 0.95
C ASP A 32 -4.77 7.64 -0.52
N ILE A 33 -5.60 8.59 -0.95
CA ILE A 33 -6.12 8.65 -2.33
C ILE A 33 -5.51 9.83 -3.08
N PHE A 34 -4.86 9.50 -4.19
CA PHE A 34 -4.29 10.46 -5.13
C PHE A 34 -5.06 10.45 -6.45
N SER A 35 -5.38 11.63 -6.99
CA SER A 35 -6.02 11.82 -8.28
C SER A 35 -5.05 12.46 -9.26
N LEU A 36 -4.87 11.84 -10.42
CA LEU A 36 -4.05 12.37 -11.52
C LEU A 36 -4.92 12.69 -12.72
N SER A 37 -4.96 13.97 -13.10
CA SER A 37 -5.64 14.47 -14.29
C SER A 37 -4.64 14.75 -15.40
N VAL A 38 -4.80 14.13 -16.57
CA VAL A 38 -3.98 14.38 -17.76
C VAL A 38 -4.80 15.17 -18.78
N GLY A 39 -4.37 16.40 -19.08
CA GLY A 39 -5.04 17.31 -20.01
C GLY A 39 -4.42 17.31 -21.41
N SER A 40 -5.21 17.75 -22.39
CA SER A 40 -4.78 17.98 -23.79
C SER A 40 -4.23 16.76 -24.55
N LEU A 41 -4.55 15.52 -24.13
CA LEU A 41 -4.18 14.30 -24.87
C LEU A 41 -5.01 14.20 -26.17
N ARG A 42 -4.35 14.30 -27.33
CA ARG A 42 -5.06 14.33 -28.63
C ARG A 42 -5.53 12.94 -29.06
N PRO A 43 -6.50 12.86 -29.99
CA PRO A 43 -6.91 11.58 -30.56
C PRO A 43 -5.73 10.83 -31.19
N GLY A 44 -5.48 9.60 -30.72
CA GLY A 44 -4.40 8.74 -31.19
C GLY A 44 -3.06 8.90 -30.46
N GLU A 45 -2.94 9.87 -29.55
CA GLU A 45 -1.77 9.99 -28.68
C GLU A 45 -1.83 9.02 -27.51
N SER A 46 -0.67 8.71 -26.93
CA SER A 46 -0.53 7.83 -25.78
C SER A 46 0.23 8.54 -24.67
N ALA A 47 -0.24 8.41 -23.43
CA ALA A 47 0.45 8.90 -22.25
C ALA A 47 1.06 7.73 -21.47
N SER A 48 2.24 7.94 -20.89
CA SER A 48 2.88 6.99 -19.97
C SER A 48 2.99 7.63 -18.59
N ILE A 49 2.37 7.00 -17.60
CA ILE A 49 2.35 7.49 -16.22
C ILE A 49 3.22 6.58 -15.36
N ARG A 50 4.11 7.18 -14.56
CA ARG A 50 4.90 6.47 -13.55
C ARG A 50 4.63 7.06 -12.19
N LEU A 51 4.16 6.23 -11.27
CA LEU A 51 4.01 6.58 -9.85
C LEU A 51 5.06 5.84 -9.05
N GLU A 52 5.76 6.57 -8.19
CA GLU A 52 6.74 6.03 -7.25
C GLU A 52 6.33 6.49 -5.85
N TYR A 53 6.25 5.54 -4.92
CA TYR A 53 5.90 5.81 -3.52
C TYR A 53 6.70 4.88 -2.62
N VAL A 54 6.78 5.27 -1.35
CA VAL A 54 7.44 4.49 -0.30
C VAL A 54 6.41 4.22 0.79
N THR A 55 6.37 2.98 1.28
CA THR A 55 5.48 2.57 2.36
C THR A 55 6.19 1.57 3.26
N GLU A 56 5.80 1.57 4.53
CA GLU A 56 6.28 0.59 5.50
C GLU A 56 5.48 -0.72 5.36
N LEU A 57 6.15 -1.86 5.47
CA LEU A 57 5.50 -3.17 5.41
C LEU A 57 5.02 -3.58 6.80
N ALA A 58 3.74 -3.95 6.90
CA ALA A 58 3.15 -4.38 8.17
C ALA A 58 3.58 -5.80 8.52
N VAL A 59 3.95 -6.02 9.79
CA VAL A 59 4.24 -7.35 10.33
C VAL A 59 2.92 -8.05 10.68
N GLN A 60 2.74 -9.26 10.17
CA GLN A 60 1.59 -10.12 10.50
C GLN A 60 1.84 -10.94 11.77
N ALA A 61 0.77 -11.51 12.33
CA ALA A 61 0.83 -12.35 13.53
C ALA A 61 1.64 -13.64 13.31
N ASP A 62 1.78 -14.09 12.07
CA ASP A 62 2.59 -15.24 11.66
C ASP A 62 4.00 -14.82 11.19
N GLU A 63 4.45 -13.61 11.55
CA GLU A 63 5.77 -13.05 11.27
C GLU A 63 6.04 -12.69 9.80
N GLY A 64 5.05 -12.84 8.92
CA GLY A 64 5.15 -12.41 7.53
C GLY A 64 5.14 -10.89 7.41
N LEU A 65 6.00 -10.32 6.57
CA LEU A 65 5.85 -8.93 6.14
C LEU A 65 4.82 -8.85 5.02
N ARG A 66 3.75 -8.07 5.24
CA ARG A 66 2.67 -7.90 4.28
C ARG A 66 2.88 -6.65 3.43
N PHE A 67 2.94 -6.86 2.12
CA PHE A 67 2.69 -5.82 1.12
C PHE A 67 1.27 -6.01 0.55
N CYS A 68 0.55 -4.91 0.36
CA CYS A 68 -0.77 -4.92 -0.25
C CYS A 68 -0.83 -3.89 -1.36
N LEU A 69 -1.19 -4.33 -2.57
CA LEU A 69 -1.56 -3.47 -3.67
C LEU A 69 -3.07 -3.54 -3.86
N PRO A 70 -3.82 -2.49 -3.47
CA PRO A 70 -5.27 -2.49 -3.59
C PRO A 70 -5.69 -2.52 -5.06
N ALA A 71 -6.65 -3.38 -5.39
CA ALA A 71 -7.21 -3.48 -6.74
C ALA A 71 -8.49 -2.65 -6.91
N VAL A 72 -9.18 -2.36 -5.80
CA VAL A 72 -10.41 -1.55 -5.79
C VAL A 72 -10.31 -0.50 -4.69
N LEU A 73 -10.55 0.75 -5.06
CA LEU A 73 -10.78 1.80 -4.09
C LEU A 73 -12.21 1.64 -3.56
N ASN A 74 -12.36 1.19 -2.31
CA ASN A 74 -13.65 1.13 -1.65
C ASN A 74 -14.00 2.53 -1.11
N PRO A 75 -15.18 3.09 -1.42
CA PRO A 75 -15.56 4.38 -0.87
C PRO A 75 -15.68 4.32 0.66
N HIS A 76 -15.05 5.27 1.35
CA HIS A 76 -15.13 5.37 2.81
C HIS A 76 -16.56 5.67 3.30
N TYR A 77 -16.85 5.31 4.56
CA TYR A 77 -18.16 5.57 5.16
C TYR A 77 -18.44 7.07 5.25
N GLN A 78 -19.50 7.52 4.57
CA GLN A 78 -20.06 8.86 4.72
C GLN A 78 -21.29 8.83 5.65
N PRO A 79 -21.27 9.56 6.77
CA PRO A 79 -22.46 9.79 7.58
C PRO A 79 -23.50 10.58 6.78
N ARG A 80 -24.79 10.36 7.03
CA ARG A 80 -25.86 11.13 6.38
C ARG A 80 -25.77 12.60 6.81
N GLY A 81 -25.61 13.51 5.83
CA GLY A 81 -25.57 14.96 6.05
C GLY A 81 -24.25 15.64 5.69
N SER A 82 -23.21 14.88 5.30
CA SER A 82 -22.02 15.46 4.67
C SER A 82 -22.32 15.80 3.21
N GLU A 83 -22.15 17.06 2.80
CA GLU A 83 -22.20 17.49 1.39
C GLU A 83 -20.93 17.09 0.60
N ASP A 84 -20.21 16.08 1.09
CA ASP A 84 -18.92 15.68 0.58
C ASP A 84 -19.06 14.79 -0.65
N VAL A 85 -18.47 15.24 -1.77
CA VAL A 85 -18.40 14.49 -3.03
C VAL A 85 -17.59 13.22 -2.79
N CYS A 86 -18.26 12.07 -2.72
CA CYS A 86 -17.60 10.78 -2.73
C CYS A 86 -16.77 10.66 -4.01
N ILE A 87 -15.50 10.24 -3.89
CA ILE A 87 -14.70 9.86 -5.06
C ILE A 87 -15.47 8.77 -5.80
N GLN A 88 -16.03 9.11 -6.96
CA GLN A 88 -16.74 8.15 -7.80
C GLN A 88 -15.72 7.22 -8.44
N VAL A 89 -15.38 6.15 -7.72
CA VAL A 89 -14.55 5.08 -8.25
C VAL A 89 -15.37 4.35 -9.29
N THR A 90 -15.05 4.57 -10.57
CA THR A 90 -15.67 3.85 -11.67
C THR A 90 -15.08 2.45 -11.72
N SER A 91 -15.74 1.48 -11.08
CA SER A 91 -15.31 0.07 -11.16
C SER A 91 -15.67 -0.49 -12.53
N VAL A 92 -14.68 -0.81 -13.36
CA VAL A 92 -14.90 -1.56 -14.60
C VAL A 92 -14.88 -3.05 -14.27
N PRO A 93 -15.90 -3.84 -14.67
CA PRO A 93 -15.87 -5.29 -14.46
C PRO A 93 -14.61 -5.91 -15.08
N ALA A 94 -13.94 -6.81 -14.34
CA ALA A 94 -12.69 -7.44 -14.74
C ALA A 94 -12.74 -8.18 -16.10
N SER A 95 -13.93 -8.49 -16.62
CA SER A 95 -14.15 -9.10 -17.94
C SER A 95 -14.16 -8.12 -19.12
N LEU A 96 -14.14 -6.81 -18.88
CA LEU A 96 -14.33 -5.75 -19.88
C LEU A 96 -13.14 -4.80 -20.00
N VAL A 97 -12.04 -5.05 -19.28
CA VAL A 97 -10.87 -4.18 -19.27
C VAL A 97 -9.95 -4.49 -20.46
N PRO A 98 -9.72 -3.52 -21.38
CA PRO A 98 -8.94 -3.73 -22.60
C PRO A 98 -7.42 -3.59 -22.37
N TYR A 99 -6.93 -3.94 -21.18
CA TYR A 99 -5.52 -3.79 -20.80
C TYR A 99 -4.95 -5.08 -20.23
N SER A 100 -3.62 -5.22 -20.31
CA SER A 100 -2.86 -6.24 -19.60
C SER A 100 -2.26 -5.63 -18.34
N LEU A 101 -2.39 -6.32 -17.21
CA LEU A 101 -1.69 -5.97 -15.98
C LEU A 101 -0.58 -6.98 -15.71
N SER A 102 0.56 -6.47 -15.28
CA SER A 102 1.70 -7.28 -14.84
C SER A 102 2.22 -6.75 -13.53
N PHE A 103 2.50 -7.65 -12.59
CA PHE A 103 3.10 -7.31 -11.32
C PHE A 103 4.35 -8.17 -11.10
N SER A 104 5.41 -7.52 -10.66
CA SER A 104 6.69 -8.14 -10.32
C SER A 104 7.21 -7.48 -9.06
N ALA A 105 7.55 -8.30 -8.07
CA ALA A 105 8.23 -7.85 -6.86
C ALA A 105 9.69 -8.28 -6.89
N ARG A 106 10.56 -7.39 -6.44
CA ARG A 106 11.95 -7.70 -6.10
C ARG A 106 12.13 -7.44 -4.62
N VAL A 107 12.49 -8.48 -3.90
CA VAL A 107 12.77 -8.43 -2.46
C VAL A 107 14.28 -8.34 -2.29
N SER A 108 14.73 -7.35 -1.53
CA SER A 108 16.11 -7.22 -1.08
C SER A 108 16.09 -7.06 0.43
N SER A 109 16.79 -7.93 1.14
CA SER A 109 16.71 -8.01 2.60
C SER A 109 18.08 -8.28 3.21
N PRO A 110 18.33 -7.83 4.46
CA PRO A 110 19.55 -8.17 5.18
C PRO A 110 19.60 -9.65 5.60
N ARG A 111 18.47 -10.36 5.52
CA ARG A 111 18.27 -11.76 5.91
C ARG A 111 17.90 -12.60 4.69
N PRO A 112 18.26 -13.90 4.65
CA PRO A 112 17.78 -14.81 3.61
C PRO A 112 16.25 -14.89 3.57
N VAL A 113 15.66 -14.77 2.38
CA VAL A 113 14.21 -14.93 2.17
C VAL A 113 13.87 -16.42 2.22
N SER A 114 13.00 -16.79 3.18
CA SER A 114 12.54 -18.16 3.39
C SER A 114 11.52 -18.57 2.33
N LYS A 115 10.45 -17.77 2.19
CA LYS A 115 9.38 -17.98 1.19
C LYS A 115 8.65 -16.66 0.92
N VAL A 116 7.95 -16.60 -0.21
CA VAL A 116 7.02 -15.52 -0.54
C VAL A 116 5.69 -16.16 -0.91
N GLU A 117 4.63 -15.75 -0.23
CA GLU A 117 3.27 -16.23 -0.44
C GLU A 117 2.37 -15.09 -0.93
N SER A 118 1.25 -15.43 -1.56
CA SER A 118 0.27 -14.46 -2.02
C SER A 118 -1.13 -15.06 -2.02
N ASN A 119 -2.13 -14.19 -1.88
CA ASN A 119 -3.52 -14.52 -2.11
C ASN A 119 -3.86 -14.71 -3.61
N CYS A 120 -2.90 -14.44 -4.50
CA CYS A 120 -2.99 -14.59 -5.95
C CYS A 120 -1.93 -15.59 -6.47
N PRO A 121 -2.17 -16.30 -7.59
CA PRO A 121 -1.21 -17.28 -8.11
C PRO A 121 0.10 -16.65 -8.60
N LEU A 122 1.23 -17.04 -8.00
CA LEU A 122 2.57 -16.57 -8.34
C LEU A 122 3.33 -17.55 -9.25
N ASP A 123 4.24 -17.03 -10.06
CA ASP A 123 5.32 -17.82 -10.66
C ASP A 123 6.29 -18.31 -9.56
N ALA A 124 7.13 -19.28 -9.88
CA ALA A 124 8.14 -19.78 -8.96
C ALA A 124 9.08 -18.67 -8.48
N LEU A 125 9.32 -18.61 -7.16
CA LEU A 125 10.27 -17.68 -6.54
C LEU A 125 11.68 -17.91 -7.09
N GLN A 126 12.32 -16.85 -7.56
CA GLN A 126 13.67 -16.90 -8.12
C GLN A 126 14.63 -16.14 -7.22
N TYR A 127 15.62 -16.84 -6.66
CA TYR A 127 16.70 -16.21 -5.91
C TYR A 127 17.73 -15.62 -6.88
N LEU A 128 18.13 -14.37 -6.63
CA LEU A 128 19.07 -13.62 -7.46
C LEU A 128 20.52 -13.78 -6.98
N ASN A 129 20.72 -14.36 -5.80
CA ASN A 129 22.04 -14.63 -5.23
C ASN A 129 22.06 -15.93 -4.39
N THR A 130 23.25 -16.43 -4.11
CA THR A 130 23.47 -17.67 -3.33
C THR A 130 23.05 -17.55 -1.87
N GLU A 131 23.12 -16.34 -1.32
CA GLU A 131 22.74 -16.03 0.08
C GLU A 131 21.22 -15.91 0.28
N GLN A 132 20.44 -15.94 -0.81
CA GLN A 132 18.99 -15.78 -0.79
C GLN A 132 18.51 -14.44 -0.19
N THR A 133 19.38 -13.44 -0.08
CA THR A 133 19.04 -12.08 0.39
C THR A 133 18.41 -11.21 -0.70
N GLN A 134 18.44 -11.69 -1.95
CA GLN A 134 17.71 -11.07 -3.06
C GLN A 134 16.86 -12.11 -3.77
N ALA A 135 15.59 -11.79 -3.99
CA ALA A 135 14.65 -12.66 -4.68
C ALA A 135 13.70 -11.86 -5.57
N THR A 136 13.16 -12.51 -6.59
CA THR A 136 12.10 -11.95 -7.43
C THR A 136 10.95 -12.93 -7.60
N VAL A 137 9.74 -12.39 -7.64
CA VAL A 137 8.52 -13.13 -7.90
C VAL A 137 7.63 -12.31 -8.82
N LYS A 138 6.89 -13.00 -9.68
CA LYS A 138 5.96 -12.40 -10.64
C LYS A 138 4.59 -13.02 -10.45
N MET A 139 3.56 -12.26 -10.79
CA MET A 139 2.23 -12.87 -10.89
C MET A 139 2.15 -13.78 -12.10
N ALA A 140 1.46 -14.91 -11.93
CA ALA A 140 1.19 -15.82 -13.02
C ALA A 140 0.38 -15.14 -14.13
N ALA A 141 0.58 -15.58 -15.37
CA ALA A 141 -0.10 -15.05 -16.53
C ALA A 141 -1.64 -15.17 -16.41
N GLY A 142 -2.36 -14.15 -16.86
CA GLY A 142 -3.82 -14.15 -16.88
C GLY A 142 -4.50 -13.71 -15.56
N HIS A 143 -3.73 -13.20 -14.59
CA HIS A 143 -4.31 -12.58 -13.40
C HIS A 143 -5.16 -11.35 -13.75
N LYS A 144 -6.34 -11.24 -13.14
CA LYS A 144 -7.36 -10.24 -13.49
C LYS A 144 -7.44 -9.05 -12.54
N PHE A 145 -6.63 -9.03 -11.47
CA PHE A 145 -6.67 -8.00 -10.42
C PHE A 145 -8.11 -7.75 -9.93
N ASP A 146 -8.83 -8.84 -9.68
CA ASP A 146 -10.22 -8.85 -9.22
C ASP A 146 -10.35 -8.69 -7.69
N ARG A 147 -9.21 -8.60 -7.01
CA ARG A 147 -9.01 -8.48 -5.57
C ARG A 147 -7.66 -7.83 -5.32
N ASP A 148 -7.47 -7.32 -4.11
CA ASP A 148 -6.19 -6.75 -3.69
C ASP A 148 -5.08 -7.81 -3.80
N VAL A 149 -3.91 -7.41 -4.32
CA VAL A 149 -2.75 -8.30 -4.41
C VAL A 149 -1.97 -8.18 -3.11
N GLU A 150 -1.96 -9.26 -2.34
CA GLU A 150 -1.21 -9.33 -1.09
C GLU A 150 0.02 -10.22 -1.29
N LEU A 151 1.17 -9.75 -0.82
CA LEU A 151 2.38 -10.56 -0.69
C LEU A 151 2.76 -10.68 0.78
N LEU A 152 3.05 -11.90 1.21
CA LEU A 152 3.62 -12.21 2.50
C LEU A 152 5.05 -12.68 2.31
N ILE A 153 6.00 -11.93 2.86
CA ILE A 153 7.43 -12.18 2.74
C ILE A 153 7.93 -12.68 4.08
N TYR A 154 8.53 -13.87 4.08
CA TYR A 154 9.08 -14.50 5.28
C TYR A 154 10.59 -14.59 5.19
N TYR A 155 11.28 -14.27 6.28
CA TYR A 155 12.74 -14.36 6.37
C TYR A 155 13.16 -15.55 7.23
N LYS A 156 14.37 -16.05 6.99
CA LYS A 156 15.04 -16.94 7.94
C LYS A 156 15.58 -16.11 9.11
N ASP A 157 15.54 -16.68 10.31
CA ASP A 157 16.04 -16.06 11.55
C ASP A 157 15.42 -14.66 11.81
N ALA A 158 14.10 -14.52 11.65
CA ALA A 158 13.38 -13.25 11.69
C ALA A 158 13.59 -12.44 12.99
N HIS A 159 13.88 -13.12 14.11
CA HIS A 159 14.01 -12.47 15.42
C HIS A 159 15.38 -11.90 15.74
N GLN A 160 16.36 -12.12 14.87
CA GLN A 160 17.71 -11.67 15.12
C GLN A 160 17.82 -10.17 14.79
N PRO A 161 18.37 -9.35 15.70
CA PRO A 161 18.58 -7.92 15.47
C PRO A 161 19.31 -7.63 14.17
N THR A 162 18.88 -6.61 13.43
CA THR A 162 19.57 -6.13 12.23
C THR A 162 19.76 -4.63 12.27
N ALA A 163 20.91 -4.17 11.75
CA ALA A 163 21.18 -2.77 11.51
C ALA A 163 21.54 -2.59 10.02
N VAL A 164 20.82 -1.71 9.33
CA VAL A 164 21.12 -1.31 7.96
C VAL A 164 21.65 0.12 7.99
N VAL A 165 22.78 0.35 7.31
CA VAL A 165 23.41 1.66 7.22
C VAL A 165 23.26 2.15 5.79
N GLU A 166 22.52 3.23 5.61
CA GLU A 166 22.46 3.96 4.34
C GLU A 166 23.43 5.14 4.42
N VAL A 167 24.39 5.15 3.49
CA VAL A 167 25.37 6.23 3.40
C VAL A 167 24.71 7.40 2.68
N GLY A 168 24.92 8.62 3.17
CA GLY A 168 24.48 9.83 2.48
C GLY A 168 25.03 9.89 1.04
N GLN A 169 24.24 10.45 0.13
CA GLN A 169 24.62 10.66 -1.25
C GLN A 169 25.85 11.57 -1.34
N ALA A 170 26.88 11.12 -2.06
CA ALA A 170 28.13 11.88 -2.21
C ALA A 170 27.94 13.27 -2.87
N SER A 171 26.89 13.44 -3.66
CA SER A 171 26.52 14.70 -4.31
C SER A 171 25.69 15.63 -3.43
N ALA A 172 25.17 15.15 -2.29
CA ALA A 172 24.34 15.94 -1.40
C ALA A 172 25.21 16.80 -0.46
N LYS A 173 24.65 17.93 -0.04
CA LYS A 173 25.34 18.85 0.88
C LYS A 173 25.54 18.17 2.25
N PRO A 174 26.72 18.24 2.87
CA PRO A 174 26.93 17.76 4.24
C PRO A 174 25.99 18.47 5.23
N GLY A 175 25.41 17.73 6.19
CA GLY A 175 24.41 18.25 7.12
C GLY A 175 23.01 18.39 6.53
N SER A 176 22.75 17.74 5.39
CA SER A 176 21.40 17.62 4.82
C SER A 176 20.90 16.18 4.97
N LEU A 177 19.58 16.00 4.98
CA LEU A 177 18.95 14.67 5.09
C LEU A 177 19.51 13.65 4.10
N MET A 178 19.87 14.10 2.88
CA MET A 178 20.41 13.23 1.83
C MET A 178 21.93 13.05 1.91
N GLY A 179 22.64 13.88 2.67
CA GLY A 179 24.11 13.82 2.82
C GLY A 179 24.57 13.14 4.10
N ASP A 180 23.71 13.06 5.12
CA ASP A 180 24.04 12.45 6.40
C ASP A 180 23.76 10.94 6.38
N PRO A 181 24.62 10.11 7.00
CA PRO A 181 24.37 8.68 7.09
C PRO A 181 23.22 8.38 8.04
N VAL A 182 22.36 7.43 7.67
CA VAL A 182 21.23 6.98 8.47
C VAL A 182 21.40 5.51 8.82
N VAL A 183 21.08 5.16 10.07
CA VAL A 183 21.08 3.77 10.52
C VAL A 183 19.66 3.38 10.91
N MET A 184 19.13 2.37 10.24
CA MET A 184 17.87 1.74 10.62
C MET A 184 18.18 0.50 11.48
N LEU A 185 17.70 0.51 12.72
CA LEU A 185 17.80 -0.62 13.64
C LEU A 185 16.44 -1.33 13.70
N SER A 186 16.42 -2.63 13.39
CA SER A 186 15.24 -3.48 13.51
C SER A 186 15.47 -4.52 14.60
N LEU A 187 14.62 -4.48 15.63
CA LEU A 187 14.66 -5.38 16.79
C LEU A 187 13.32 -6.14 16.84
N TYR A 188 13.37 -7.46 16.67
CA TYR A 188 12.18 -8.30 16.69
C TYR A 188 12.35 -9.51 17.64
N PRO A 189 12.53 -9.29 18.96
CA PRO A 189 12.90 -10.36 19.88
C PRO A 189 11.81 -11.44 19.99
N GLU A 190 12.22 -12.70 20.02
CA GLU A 190 11.36 -13.82 20.40
C GLU A 190 11.31 -13.95 21.92
N PHE A 191 10.10 -13.96 22.49
CA PHE A 191 9.93 -14.18 23.93
C PHE A 191 9.49 -15.62 24.18
N PRO A 192 10.14 -16.33 25.12
CA PRO A 192 9.71 -17.68 25.47
C PRO A 192 8.24 -17.72 25.88
N GLN A 193 7.53 -18.75 25.46
CA GLN A 193 6.10 -18.91 25.74
C GLN A 193 5.77 -18.83 27.24
N ALA A 194 6.69 -19.27 28.12
CA ALA A 194 6.56 -19.14 29.56
C ALA A 194 6.43 -17.67 30.02
N VAL A 195 7.19 -16.76 29.41
CA VAL A 195 7.11 -15.31 29.68
C VAL A 195 5.82 -14.75 29.11
N MET A 196 5.48 -15.08 27.85
CA MET A 196 4.24 -14.61 27.22
C MET A 196 2.97 -15.09 27.94
N SER A 197 2.96 -16.32 28.47
CA SER A 197 1.82 -16.86 29.22
C SER A 197 1.54 -16.13 30.53
N SER A 198 2.56 -15.51 31.14
CA SER A 198 2.41 -14.69 32.36
C SER A 198 1.91 -13.26 32.08
N VAL A 199 2.15 -12.71 30.88
CA VAL A 199 1.64 -11.39 30.44
C VAL A 199 0.37 -11.47 29.60
N ALA A 200 -0.01 -12.66 29.10
CA ALA A 200 -1.33 -12.96 28.55
C ALA A 200 -2.42 -13.01 29.65
N SER A 201 -2.18 -12.36 30.79
CA SER A 201 -3.14 -12.17 31.85
C SER A 201 -4.19 -11.15 31.41
N CYS A 202 -5.40 -11.64 31.13
CA CYS A 202 -6.65 -10.89 31.05
C CYS A 202 -6.56 -9.50 30.39
N ALA A 203 -6.64 -9.45 29.06
CA ALA A 203 -6.95 -8.20 28.38
C ALA A 203 -8.46 -7.92 28.47
N GLU A 204 -8.83 -6.74 28.96
CA GLU A 204 -10.21 -6.25 28.89
C GLU A 204 -10.42 -5.54 27.56
N PHE A 205 -11.35 -6.04 26.75
CA PHE A 205 -11.74 -5.41 25.48
C PHE A 205 -13.14 -4.82 25.62
N VAL A 206 -13.26 -3.49 25.46
CA VAL A 206 -14.54 -2.78 25.47
C VAL A 206 -14.89 -2.35 24.05
N PHE A 207 -15.94 -2.94 23.47
CA PHE A 207 -16.43 -2.58 22.14
C PHE A 207 -17.58 -1.56 22.24
N LEU A 208 -17.36 -0.32 21.80
CA LEU A 208 -18.44 0.64 21.57
C LEU A 208 -19.02 0.44 20.17
N LEU A 209 -20.32 0.17 20.09
CA LEU A 209 -21.00 -0.09 18.83
C LEU A 209 -22.10 0.94 18.57
N ASP A 210 -22.09 1.52 17.36
CA ASP A 210 -23.19 2.37 16.90
C ASP A 210 -24.47 1.52 16.68
N ARG A 211 -25.59 2.03 17.19
CA ARG A 211 -26.93 1.45 17.06
C ARG A 211 -27.92 2.40 16.39
N SER A 212 -27.43 3.44 15.72
CA SER A 212 -28.23 4.39 14.97
C SER A 212 -29.05 3.70 13.86
N GLY A 213 -30.09 4.38 13.37
CA GLY A 213 -31.00 3.82 12.36
C GLY A 213 -30.31 3.38 11.06
N SER A 214 -29.12 3.91 10.75
CA SER A 214 -28.33 3.54 9.56
C SER A 214 -27.63 2.17 9.70
N MET A 215 -27.54 1.64 10.93
CA MET A 215 -27.00 0.30 11.22
C MET A 215 -28.03 -0.82 11.02
N ALA A 216 -29.29 -0.50 10.74
CA ALA A 216 -30.34 -1.49 10.52
C ALA A 216 -30.02 -2.45 9.37
N GLY A 217 -30.56 -3.67 9.44
CA GLY A 217 -30.42 -4.67 8.38
C GLY A 217 -29.10 -5.45 8.45
N SER A 218 -28.36 -5.50 7.35
CA SER A 218 -27.15 -6.33 7.21
C SER A 218 -25.98 -5.83 8.07
N ARG A 219 -25.86 -4.51 8.30
CA ARG A 219 -24.74 -3.89 9.02
C ARG A 219 -24.68 -4.34 10.48
N ILE A 220 -25.80 -4.24 11.22
CA ILE A 220 -25.85 -4.71 12.62
C ILE A 220 -25.75 -6.24 12.74
N LYS A 221 -26.23 -6.99 11.74
CA LYS A 221 -26.07 -8.45 11.69
C LYS A 221 -24.60 -8.83 11.55
N ASN A 222 -23.87 -8.19 10.64
CA ASN A 222 -22.43 -8.43 10.43
C ASN A 222 -21.61 -8.02 11.66
N ALA A 223 -21.91 -6.87 12.28
CA ALA A 223 -21.27 -6.43 13.51
C ALA A 223 -21.45 -7.44 14.66
N ARG A 224 -22.65 -8.01 14.80
CA ARG A 224 -22.92 -9.07 15.79
C ARG A 224 -22.09 -10.33 15.53
N VAL A 225 -21.98 -10.76 14.28
CA VAL A 225 -21.19 -11.96 13.92
C VAL A 225 -19.72 -11.73 14.22
N PHE A 226 -19.18 -10.55 13.89
CA PHE A 226 -17.78 -10.20 14.13
C PHE A 226 -17.41 -10.19 15.62
N ILE A 227 -18.25 -9.63 16.48
CA ILE A 227 -17.97 -9.55 17.93
C ILE A 227 -18.10 -10.92 18.63
N MET A 228 -18.88 -11.84 18.06
CA MET A 228 -19.11 -13.17 18.64
C MET A 228 -18.11 -14.24 18.20
N CYS A 229 -17.21 -13.93 17.25
CA CYS A 229 -16.12 -14.81 16.82
C CYS A 229 -14.82 -14.41 17.54
#